data_AF-A0A6I2FJ36-F1
#
_entry.id   AF-A0A6I2FJ36-F1
#
_cell.length_a   1.000
_cell.length_b   1.000
_cell.length_c   1.000
_cell.angle_alpha   90.00
_cell.angle_beta   90.00
_cell.angle_gamma   90.00
#
_symmetry.space_group_name_H-M   'P 1'
#
loop_
_entity.id
_entity.type
_entity.pdbx_description
1 polymer ?
#
loop_
_entity_poly.entity_id
_entity_poly.type
_entity_poly.pdbx_seq_one_letter_code
_entity_poly.pdbx_strand_id
1 'polypeptide(L)'
;MPNIALELGKQAASFGVNSAYGEQQDVDGIRIIPVAMSWSGYGGGSDESGNGGGGGGGYAIPIGAYVRRGDDLRFEPNVVSFLAVAIPFAWVCGRALSRVIRALKK
;
A
#
# COMPACT_ATOMS: atom_id res chain seq x y z
N MET A 1 -7.66 -20.27 27.28
CA MET A 1 -7.38 -18.82 27.23
C MET A 1 -7.14 -18.45 25.78
N PRO A 2 -7.75 -17.36 25.25
CA PRO A 2 -7.58 -16.98 23.85
C PRO A 2 -6.09 -16.72 23.59
N ASN A 3 -5.53 -17.45 22.62
CA ASN A 3 -4.14 -17.28 22.21
C ASN A 3 -4.09 -16.04 21.32
N ILE A 4 -3.87 -14.88 21.94
CA ILE A 4 -3.86 -13.57 21.29
C ILE A 4 -2.88 -13.56 20.09
N ALA A 5 -1.75 -14.26 20.18
CA ALA A 5 -0.82 -14.40 19.07
C ALA A 5 -1.45 -15.16 17.87
N LEU A 6 -2.31 -16.14 18.12
CA LEU A 6 -3.04 -16.86 17.08
C LEU A 6 -4.12 -16.00 16.43
N GLU A 7 -4.83 -15.15 17.19
CA GLU A 7 -5.83 -14.23 16.63
C GLU A 7 -5.18 -13.10 15.81
N LEU A 8 -4.08 -12.52 16.30
CA LEU A 8 -3.28 -11.54 15.57
C LEU A 8 -2.66 -12.15 14.31
N GLY A 9 -2.20 -13.40 14.36
CA GLY A 9 -1.70 -14.13 13.19
C GLY A 9 -2.78 -14.36 12.12
N LYS A 10 -4.03 -14.67 12.54
CA LYS A 10 -5.16 -14.81 11.62
C LYS A 10 -5.55 -13.49 10.96
N GLN A 11 -5.52 -12.38 11.70
CA GLN A 11 -5.74 -11.05 11.14
C GLN A 11 -4.64 -10.67 10.16
N ALA A 12 -3.36 -10.88 10.49
CA ALA A 12 -2.25 -10.60 9.59
C ALA A 12 -2.35 -11.36 8.26
N ALA A 13 -2.80 -12.62 8.28
CA ALA A 13 -2.96 -13.45 7.09
C ALA A 13 -4.10 -12.97 6.16
N SER A 14 -5.20 -12.43 6.70
CA SER A 14 -6.31 -11.93 5.88
C SER A 14 -5.98 -10.62 5.15
N PHE A 15 -5.10 -9.79 5.70
CA PHE A 15 -4.63 -8.57 5.04
C PHE A 15 -3.80 -8.86 3.78
N GLY A 16 -3.01 -9.93 3.71
CA GLY A 16 -2.03 -10.14 2.63
C GLY A 16 -2.61 -10.23 1.21
N VAL A 17 -3.80 -10.81 1.03
CA VAL A 17 -4.39 -11.07 -0.31
C VAL A 17 -5.39 -9.99 -0.73
N ASN A 18 -6.12 -9.38 0.21
CA ASN A 18 -7.17 -8.40 -0.08
C ASN A 18 -6.80 -6.95 0.28
N SER A 19 -5.68 -6.68 0.95
CA SER A 19 -5.41 -5.31 1.43
C SER A 19 -5.09 -4.30 0.33
N ALA A 20 -4.63 -4.76 -0.84
CA ALA A 20 -4.30 -3.87 -1.94
C ALA A 20 -5.53 -3.23 -2.58
N TYR A 21 -6.69 -3.91 -2.54
CA TYR A 21 -7.93 -3.50 -3.19
C TYR A 21 -9.05 -3.35 -2.17
N GLY A 22 -9.62 -2.16 -2.07
CA GLY A 22 -10.79 -1.90 -1.24
C GLY A 22 -12.06 -2.52 -1.81
N GLU A 23 -13.09 -2.63 -0.98
CA GLU A 23 -14.42 -3.00 -1.44
C GLU A 23 -14.93 -2.00 -2.48
N GLN A 24 -15.65 -2.51 -3.47
CA GLN A 24 -16.26 -1.67 -4.49
C GLN A 24 -17.25 -0.69 -3.87
N GLN A 25 -17.02 0.60 -4.10
CA GLN A 25 -17.89 1.70 -3.69
C GLN A 25 -18.66 2.23 -4.91
N ASP A 26 -19.87 2.71 -4.69
CA ASP A 26 -20.63 3.47 -5.69
C ASP A 26 -20.72 4.92 -5.21
N VAL A 27 -20.20 5.85 -6.01
CA VAL A 27 -20.19 7.29 -5.72
C VAL A 27 -20.81 7.98 -6.93
N ASP A 28 -22.02 8.53 -6.75
CA ASP A 28 -22.77 9.22 -7.80
C ASP A 28 -22.95 8.38 -9.09
N GLY A 29 -23.16 7.07 -8.96
CA GLY A 29 -23.31 6.14 -10.08
C GLY A 29 -21.98 5.71 -10.72
N ILE A 30 -20.85 6.21 -10.20
CA ILE A 30 -19.51 5.81 -10.59
C ILE A 30 -19.06 4.70 -9.64
N ARG A 31 -18.78 3.53 -10.20
CA ARG A 31 -18.28 2.40 -9.41
C ARG A 31 -16.77 2.47 -9.31
N ILE A 32 -16.26 2.44 -8.09
CA ILE A 32 -14.85 2.67 -7.77
C ILE A 32 -14.34 1.50 -6.94
N ILE A 33 -13.17 0.97 -7.30
CA ILE A 33 -12.42 0.00 -6.48
C ILE A 33 -11.15 0.71 -6.01
N PRO A 34 -11.10 1.16 -4.74
CA PRO A 34 -9.93 1.84 -4.20
C PRO A 34 -8.71 0.93 -4.22
N VAL A 35 -7.53 1.50 -4.45
CA VAL A 35 -6.26 0.78 -4.39
C VAL A 35 -5.32 1.49 -3.42
N ALA A 36 -4.80 0.73 -2.46
CA ALA A 36 -3.88 1.25 -1.45
C ALA A 36 -2.68 0.33 -1.27
N MET A 37 -1.55 0.94 -0.98
CA MET A 37 -0.37 0.25 -0.48
C MET A 37 -0.48 0.20 1.04
N SER A 38 -0.52 -1.00 1.61
CA SER A 38 -0.73 -1.18 3.03
C SER A 38 0.33 -2.07 3.65
N TRP A 39 0.73 -1.71 4.87
CA TRP A 39 1.57 -2.53 5.73
C TRP A 39 0.99 -2.58 7.12
N SER A 40 1.04 -3.74 7.74
CA SER A 40 0.59 -3.94 9.11
C SER A 40 1.58 -4.84 9.84
N GLY A 41 1.81 -4.58 11.12
CA GLY A 41 2.65 -5.37 12.00
C GLY A 41 1.96 -5.60 13.33
N TYR A 42 2.08 -6.82 13.84
CA TYR A 42 1.51 -7.23 15.12
C TYR A 42 2.58 -7.96 15.92
N GLY A 43 2.54 -7.82 17.24
CA GLY A 43 3.45 -8.49 18.16
C GLY A 43 2.75 -8.77 19.48
N GLY A 44 3.08 -9.90 20.10
CA GLY A 44 2.54 -10.28 21.38
C GLY A 44 3.50 -11.19 22.14
N GLY A 45 3.34 -11.23 23.45
CA GLY A 45 4.13 -12.06 24.35
C GLY A 45 3.41 -12.31 25.66
N SER A 46 3.87 -13.29 26.42
CA SER A 46 3.30 -13.63 27.73
C SER A 46 4.39 -14.06 28.70
N ASP A 47 4.15 -13.88 30.00
CA ASP A 47 4.98 -14.44 31.07
C ASP A 47 4.58 -15.89 31.42
N GLU A 48 5.37 -16.53 32.31
CA GLU A 48 5.12 -17.89 32.81
C GLU A 48 3.86 -17.98 33.70
N SER A 49 3.40 -16.85 34.24
CA SER A 49 2.17 -16.75 35.03
C SER A 49 0.92 -16.61 34.16
N GLY A 50 1.09 -16.58 32.83
CA GLY A 50 -0.01 -16.48 31.86
C GLY A 50 -0.50 -15.06 31.61
N ASN A 51 0.18 -14.02 32.12
CA ASN A 51 -0.13 -12.63 31.78
C ASN A 51 0.41 -12.34 30.39
N GLY A 52 -0.50 -12.11 29.44
CA GLY A 52 -0.20 -11.80 28.05
C GLY A 52 -0.46 -10.34 27.69
N GLY A 53 0.40 -9.79 26.84
CA GLY A 53 0.23 -8.47 26.23
C GLY A 53 0.46 -8.54 24.74
N GLY A 54 -0.20 -7.66 23.99
CA GLY A 54 -0.04 -7.57 22.55
C GLY A 54 -0.28 -6.15 22.04
N GLY A 55 0.32 -5.84 20.90
CA GLY A 55 0.17 -4.58 20.21
C GLY A 55 0.27 -4.76 18.70
N GLY A 56 -0.32 -3.83 17.97
CA GLY A 56 -0.27 -3.83 16.52
C GLY A 56 -0.44 -2.42 15.96
N GLY A 57 -0.03 -2.25 14.71
CA GLY A 57 -0.17 -1.01 13.97
C GLY A 57 -0.10 -1.25 12.48
N GLY A 58 -0.51 -0.25 11.70
CA GLY A 58 -0.46 -0.33 10.25
C GLY A 58 -0.56 1.03 9.58
N TYR A 59 -0.18 1.04 8.31
CA TYR A 59 -0.25 2.18 7.41
C TYR A 59 -1.00 1.77 6.16
N ALA A 60 -1.76 2.71 5.59
CA ALA A 60 -2.36 2.60 4.28
C ALA A 60 -2.12 3.89 3.51
N ILE A 61 -1.49 3.78 2.34
CA ILE A 61 -1.20 4.89 1.43
C ILE A 61 -2.06 4.70 0.18
N PRO A 62 -3.03 5.58 -0.11
CA PRO A 62 -3.83 5.49 -1.32
C PRO A 62 -2.95 5.67 -2.56
N ILE A 63 -3.00 4.72 -3.50
CA ILE A 63 -2.22 4.81 -4.75
C ILE A 63 -3.08 5.15 -5.96
N GLY A 64 -4.39 4.92 -5.88
CA GLY A 64 -5.35 5.24 -6.93
C GLY A 64 -6.64 4.46 -6.77
N ALA A 65 -7.41 4.34 -7.84
CA ALA A 65 -8.59 3.51 -7.88
C ALA A 65 -8.87 3.00 -9.30
N TYR A 66 -9.50 1.83 -9.42
CA TYR A 66 -10.17 1.48 -10.66
C TYR A 66 -11.54 2.15 -10.71
N VAL A 67 -11.77 2.96 -11.74
CA VAL A 67 -13.01 3.71 -11.95
C VAL A 67 -13.73 3.11 -13.15
N ARG A 68 -14.96 2.65 -12.94
CA ARG A 68 -15.82 2.15 -13.99
C ARG A 68 -16.79 3.23 -14.44
N ARG A 69 -16.74 3.59 -15.72
CA ARG A 69 -17.67 4.51 -16.37
C ARG A 69 -18.34 3.77 -17.53
N GLY A 70 -19.55 3.27 -17.30
CA GLY A 70 -20.23 2.37 -18.24
C GLY A 70 -19.47 1.05 -18.43
N ASP A 71 -18.99 0.81 -19.66
CA ASP A 71 -18.21 -0.37 -20.03
C ASP A 71 -16.69 -0.18 -19.94
N ASP A 72 -16.21 1.04 -19.68
CA ASP A 72 -14.79 1.34 -19.53
C ASP A 72 -14.35 1.20 -18.08
N LEU A 73 -13.26 0.47 -17.84
CA LEU A 73 -12.63 0.30 -16.53
C LEU A 73 -11.19 0.79 -16.63
N ARG A 74 -10.88 1.90 -15.94
CA ARG A 74 -9.54 2.49 -15.96
C ARG A 74 -8.99 2.64 -14.56
N PHE A 75 -7.68 2.50 -14.45
CA PHE A 75 -6.98 2.90 -13.23
C PHE A 75 -6.73 4.40 -13.26
N GLU A 76 -7.26 5.13 -12.26
CA GLU A 76 -7.01 6.53 -12.03
C GLU A 76 -5.99 6.68 -10.87
N PRO A 77 -4.73 7.07 -11.15
CA PRO A 77 -3.71 7.20 -10.13
C PRO A 77 -3.98 8.37 -9.17
N ASN A 78 -3.59 8.20 -7.91
CA ASN A 78 -3.50 9.33 -6.98
C ASN A 78 -2.32 10.23 -7.38
N VAL A 79 -2.60 11.50 -7.68
CA VAL A 79 -1.59 12.47 -8.16
C VAL A 79 -0.48 12.70 -7.13
N VAL A 80 -0.81 12.72 -5.83
CA VAL A 80 0.19 12.89 -4.77
C VAL A 80 1.14 11.71 -4.72
N SER A 81 0.59 10.49 -4.74
CA SER A 81 1.38 9.25 -4.72
C SER A 81 2.22 9.10 -6.00
N PHE A 82 1.67 9.49 -7.15
CA PHE A 82 2.40 9.53 -8.41
C PHE A 82 3.60 10.49 -8.34
N LEU A 83 3.39 11.74 -7.88
CA LEU A 83 4.45 12.72 -7.76
C LEU A 83 5.53 12.32 -6.75
N ALA A 84 5.14 11.69 -5.64
CA ALA A 84 6.09 11.20 -4.62
C ALA A 84 7.12 10.22 -5.21
N VAL A 85 6.74 9.42 -6.22
CA VAL A 85 7.64 8.49 -6.92
C VAL A 85 8.27 9.13 -8.16
N ALA A 86 7.52 9.94 -8.92
CA ALA A 86 7.97 10.52 -10.17
C ALA A 86 9.10 11.55 -9.98
N ILE A 87 9.06 12.34 -8.90
CA ILE A 87 10.08 13.36 -8.61
C ILE A 87 11.48 12.74 -8.40
N PRO A 88 11.68 11.79 -7.47
CA PRO A 88 13.00 11.17 -7.28
C PRO A 88 13.43 10.38 -8.52
N PHE A 89 12.49 9.73 -9.23
CA PHE A 89 12.78 9.06 -10.49
C PHE A 89 13.35 10.02 -11.54
N ALA A 90 12.66 11.14 -11.80
CA ALA A 90 13.10 12.15 -12.75
C ALA A 90 14.48 12.72 -12.39
N TRP A 91 14.74 12.94 -11.09
CA TRP A 91 16.03 13.41 -10.61
C TRP A 91 17.17 12.40 -10.86
N VAL A 92 16.94 11.11 -10.56
CA VAL A 92 17.93 10.05 -10.82
C VAL A 92 18.19 9.90 -12.32
N CYS A 93 17.13 9.83 -13.14
CA CYS A 93 17.24 9.74 -14.59
C CYS A 93 17.99 10.93 -15.19
N GLY A 94 17.65 12.16 -14.77
CA GLY A 94 18.34 13.37 -15.22
C GLY A 94 19.84 13.35 -14.87
N ARG A 95 20.18 12.93 -13.65
CA ARG A 95 21.59 12.77 -13.23
C ARG A 95 22.33 11.68 -13.99
N ALA A 96 21.68 10.55 -14.26
CA ALA A 96 22.27 9.46 -15.03
C ALA A 96 22.54 9.90 -16.47
N LEU A 97 21.55 10.52 -17.13
CA LEU A 97 21.68 11.04 -18.49
C LEU A 97 22.80 12.08 -18.59
N SER A 98 22.88 13.01 -17.64
CA SER A 98 23.96 14.01 -17.59
C SER A 98 25.35 13.37 -17.56
N ARG A 99 25.53 12.29 -16.79
CA ARG A 99 26.81 11.56 -16.72
C ARG A 99 27.12 10.84 -18.03
N VAL A 100 26.14 10.19 -18.65
CA VAL A 100 26.31 9.52 -19.95
C VAL A 100 26.73 10.52 -21.02
N ILE A 101 26.04 11.66 -21.12
CA ILE A 101 26.38 12.72 -22.08
C ILE A 101 27.81 13.22 -21.85
N ARG A 102 28.21 13.40 -20.58
CA ARG A 102 29.58 13.86 -20.25
C ARG A 102 30.65 12.83 -20.60
N ALA A 103 30.34 11.53 -20.49
CA ALA A 103 31.26 10.46 -20.86
C ALA A 103 31.43 10.34 -22.38
N LEU A 104 30.34 10.54 -23.15
CA LEU A 104 30.37 10.49 -24.62
C LEU A 104 31.00 11.72 -25.27
N LYS A 105 31.13 12.83 -24.54
CA LYS A 105 31.81 14.06 -25.00
C LYS A 105 33.31 14.06 -24.71
N LYS A 106 33.84 13.04 -24.03
CA LYS A 106 35.27 12.78 -23.90
C LYS A 106 35.72 11.86 -25.04
#